data_AF-A0A536IA65-F1
#
_entry.id   AF-A0A536IA65-F1
#
_cell.length_a   1.000
_cell.length_b   1.000
_cell.length_c   1.000
_cell.angle_alpha   90.00
_cell.angle_beta   90.00
_cell.angle_gamma   90.00
#
_symmetry.space_group_name_H-M   'P 1'
#
loop_
_entity.id
_entity.type
_entity.pdbx_description
1 polymer ?
#
loop_
_entity_poly.entity_id
_entity_poly.type
_entity_poly.pdbx_seq_one_letter_code
_entity_poly.pdbx_strand_id
1 'polypeptide(L)'
;MALAARRSLRAAGTRIDLRDVRLRRVGITLAISIGLLVLALHVPAFLPSGADLTDSSQRAYAVNIWQEAQTSLALVAIVLPWLVYALLWQGAPWGRRILLAVATAGVVGTTWLALLSAESYSALPREVAGVVDHVQGRTIWLQGGASYDLVLSDAELRSALPWLRSGIPVTLWISPRGHVGAVAEDASVWSPGS
;
A
#
# COMPACT_ATOMS: atom_id res chain seq x y z
N MET A 1 -15.46 -15.30 -73.26
CA MET A 1 -14.49 -16.18 -72.59
C MET A 1 -13.14 -15.47 -72.54
N ALA A 2 -12.67 -15.09 -71.35
CA ALA A 2 -11.26 -14.96 -70.95
C ALA A 2 -11.22 -14.30 -69.55
N LEU A 3 -11.34 -15.14 -68.52
CA LEU A 3 -10.89 -14.83 -67.17
C LEU A 3 -9.37 -14.61 -67.17
N ALA A 4 -8.91 -13.76 -66.25
CA ALA A 4 -7.67 -13.85 -65.47
C ALA A 4 -6.71 -12.67 -65.65
N ALA A 5 -6.72 -11.78 -64.65
CA ALA A 5 -5.51 -11.17 -64.10
C ALA A 5 -5.82 -10.57 -62.72
N ARG A 6 -6.34 -11.38 -61.78
CA ARG A 6 -6.34 -11.02 -60.36
C ARG A 6 -4.91 -11.24 -59.85
N ARG A 7 -4.05 -10.26 -60.10
CA ARG A 7 -2.66 -10.23 -59.61
C ARG A 7 -2.71 -10.22 -58.09
N SER A 8 -2.42 -11.38 -57.53
CA SER A 8 -2.22 -11.63 -56.12
C SER A 8 -1.02 -10.81 -55.62
N LEU A 9 -1.30 -9.73 -54.89
CA LEU A 9 -0.34 -9.16 -53.95
C LEU A 9 -0.22 -10.13 -52.76
N ARG A 10 0.52 -11.22 -52.96
CA ARG A 10 1.11 -11.98 -51.86
C ARG A 10 2.32 -11.18 -51.37
N ALA A 11 2.08 -10.22 -50.50
CA ALA A 11 3.12 -9.68 -49.65
C ALA A 11 3.54 -10.77 -48.65
N ALA A 12 4.84 -10.95 -48.54
CA ALA A 12 5.52 -11.97 -47.77
C ALA A 12 5.01 -12.05 -46.30
N GLY A 13 4.43 -13.20 -45.95
CA GLY A 13 5.18 -14.16 -45.16
C GLY A 13 5.65 -13.77 -43.76
N THR A 14 4.91 -12.99 -42.98
CA THR A 14 4.92 -13.13 -41.52
C THR A 14 3.49 -13.07 -41.01
N ARG A 15 2.85 -14.22 -40.85
CA ARG A 15 1.67 -14.34 -39.96
C ARG A 15 2.20 -14.16 -38.55
N ILE A 16 2.35 -12.91 -38.12
CA ILE A 16 2.50 -12.59 -36.71
C ILE A 16 1.21 -13.08 -36.06
N ASP A 17 1.28 -14.15 -35.27
CA ASP A 17 0.11 -14.66 -34.57
C ASP A 17 -0.37 -13.56 -33.60
N LEU A 18 -1.61 -13.13 -33.78
CA LEU A 18 -2.24 -12.15 -32.90
C LEU A 18 -2.24 -12.64 -31.44
N ARG A 19 -2.18 -13.96 -31.22
CA ARG A 19 -2.01 -14.55 -29.88
C ARG A 19 -0.63 -14.25 -29.32
N ASP A 20 0.44 -14.43 -30.07
CA ASP A 20 1.82 -14.18 -29.61
C ASP A 20 2.05 -12.70 -29.28
N VAL A 21 1.50 -11.79 -30.10
CA VAL A 21 1.59 -10.34 -29.81
C VAL A 21 0.81 -9.98 -28.55
N ARG A 22 -0.36 -10.59 -28.33
CA ARG A 22 -1.15 -10.37 -27.11
C ARG A 22 -0.42 -10.91 -25.89
N LEU A 23 0.08 -12.13 -25.96
CA LEU A 23 0.80 -12.78 -24.85
C LEU A 23 2.05 -11.99 -24.47
N ARG A 24 2.80 -11.51 -25.49
CA ARG A 24 3.95 -10.63 -25.29
C ARG A 24 3.56 -9.31 -24.61
N ARG A 25 2.49 -8.64 -25.06
CA ARG A 25 2.05 -7.37 -24.45
C ARG A 25 1.57 -7.57 -23.02
N VAL A 26 0.82 -8.63 -22.74
CA VAL A 26 0.41 -9.00 -21.37
C VAL A 26 1.64 -9.26 -20.50
N GLY A 27 2.62 -10.03 -21.01
CA GLY A 27 3.86 -10.31 -20.29
C GLY A 27 4.66 -9.04 -19.98
N ILE A 28 4.73 -8.09 -20.92
CA ILE A 28 5.37 -6.79 -20.69
C ILE A 28 4.62 -6.00 -19.62
N THR A 29 3.28 -5.91 -19.69
CA THR A 29 2.48 -5.22 -18.67
C THR A 29 2.73 -5.83 -17.28
N LEU A 30 2.77 -7.16 -17.19
CA LEU A 30 3.04 -7.86 -15.94
C LEU A 30 4.45 -7.56 -15.41
N ALA A 31 5.47 -7.60 -16.27
CA ALA A 31 6.85 -7.27 -15.88
C ALA A 31 6.96 -5.82 -15.38
N ILE A 32 6.27 -4.88 -16.03
CA ILE A 32 6.20 -3.48 -15.59
C ILE A 32 5.49 -3.38 -14.24
N SER A 33 4.33 -4.04 -14.06
CA SER A 33 3.62 -4.05 -12.77
C SER A 33 4.48 -4.60 -11.64
N ILE A 34 5.24 -5.67 -11.88
CA ILE A 34 6.17 -6.23 -10.88
C ILE A 34 7.31 -5.24 -10.58
N GLY A 35 7.91 -4.65 -11.62
CA GLY A 35 8.98 -3.65 -11.44
C GLY A 35 8.51 -2.44 -10.64
N LEU A 36 7.32 -1.92 -10.94
CA LEU A 36 6.72 -0.81 -10.21
C LEU A 36 6.30 -1.18 -8.79
N LEU A 37 5.81 -2.42 -8.58
CA LEU A 37 5.52 -2.94 -7.25
C LEU A 37 6.79 -2.97 -6.39
N VAL A 38 7.87 -3.57 -6.89
CA VAL A 38 9.15 -3.63 -6.18
C VAL A 38 9.65 -2.22 -5.89
N LEU A 39 9.59 -1.31 -6.87
CA LEU A 39 9.97 0.08 -6.67
C LEU A 39 9.15 0.73 -5.55
N ALA A 40 7.82 0.62 -5.60
CA ALA A 40 6.91 1.23 -4.62
C ALA A 40 7.17 0.73 -3.18
N LEU A 41 7.52 -0.54 -3.01
CA LEU A 41 7.86 -1.13 -1.71
C LEU A 41 9.22 -0.65 -1.15
N HIS A 42 10.08 -0.07 -1.99
CA HIS A 42 11.42 0.39 -1.60
C HIS A 42 11.60 1.90 -1.66
N VAL A 43 10.57 2.65 -2.08
CA VAL A 43 10.62 4.11 -2.12
C VAL A 43 10.72 4.66 -0.69
N PRO A 44 11.78 5.41 -0.36
CA PRO A 44 11.89 6.07 0.93
C PRO A 44 10.82 7.14 1.08
N ALA A 45 10.56 7.54 2.33
CA ALA A 45 9.67 8.66 2.61
C ALA A 45 10.10 9.91 1.84
N PHE A 46 9.21 10.41 0.99
CA PHE A 46 9.41 11.64 0.21
C PHE A 46 8.46 12.76 0.64
N LEU A 47 7.50 12.46 1.52
CA LEU A 47 6.61 13.43 2.14
C LEU A 47 7.12 13.75 3.56
N PRO A 48 6.82 14.92 4.11
CA PRO A 48 7.03 15.19 5.53
C PRO A 48 6.03 14.41 6.39
N SER A 49 6.48 13.77 7.47
CA SER A 49 5.70 12.83 8.31
C SER A 49 4.84 13.46 9.40
N GLY A 50 4.75 14.79 9.48
CA GLY A 50 4.12 15.53 10.59
C GLY A 50 4.80 15.35 11.96
N ALA A 51 5.56 14.28 12.16
CA ALA A 51 6.28 13.89 13.36
C ALA A 51 7.62 14.62 13.50
N ASP A 52 8.02 14.87 14.75
CA ASP A 52 9.36 15.34 15.07
C ASP A 52 10.38 14.20 14.95
N LEU A 53 11.22 14.26 13.91
CA LEU A 53 12.23 13.24 13.64
C LEU A 53 13.41 13.27 14.61
N THR A 54 13.52 14.28 15.47
CA THR A 54 14.55 14.35 16.52
C THR A 54 14.21 13.44 17.70
N ASP A 55 12.92 13.22 17.97
CA ASP A 55 12.41 12.27 18.95
C ASP A 55 12.42 10.84 18.36
N SER A 56 13.04 9.90 19.08
CA SER A 56 13.14 8.50 18.66
C SER A 56 11.78 7.81 18.51
N SER A 57 10.82 8.16 19.36
CA SER A 57 9.49 7.53 19.36
C SER A 57 8.65 7.99 18.17
N GLN A 58 8.71 9.29 17.85
CA GLN A 58 8.09 9.88 16.68
C GLN A 58 8.79 9.49 15.37
N ARG A 59 10.10 9.25 15.40
CA ARG A 59 10.82 8.67 14.26
C ARG A 59 10.36 7.25 13.95
N ALA A 60 10.19 6.40 14.98
CA ALA A 60 9.65 5.05 14.82
C ALA A 60 8.22 5.09 14.25
N TYR A 61 7.39 6.00 14.78
CA TYR A 61 6.06 6.26 14.24
C TYR A 61 6.09 6.59 12.75
N ALA A 62 6.94 7.53 12.33
CA ALA A 62 7.03 7.91 10.93
C ALA A 62 7.42 6.74 10.02
N VAL A 63 8.41 5.93 10.41
CA VAL A 63 8.83 4.76 9.61
C VAL A 63 7.69 3.75 9.46
N ASN A 64 6.95 3.51 10.53
CA ASN A 64 5.87 2.53 10.56
C ASN A 64 4.63 2.97 9.78
N ILE A 65 4.18 4.21 9.96
CA ILE A 65 3.05 4.75 9.18
C ILE A 65 3.40 4.89 7.69
N TRP A 66 4.68 5.13 7.35
CA TRP A 66 5.11 5.17 5.95
C TRP A 66 4.85 3.84 5.22
N GLN A 67 4.91 2.69 5.91
CA GLN A 67 4.66 1.38 5.30
C GLN A 67 3.23 1.24 4.74
N GLU A 68 2.25 1.90 5.37
CA GLU A 68 0.88 1.95 4.83
C GLU A 68 0.80 2.74 3.53
N ALA A 69 1.50 3.88 3.48
CA ALA A 69 1.59 4.70 2.28
C ALA A 69 2.31 3.93 1.17
N GLN A 70 3.40 3.23 1.47
CA GLN A 70 4.12 2.35 0.53
C GLN A 70 3.21 1.24 -0.01
N THR A 71 2.43 0.59 0.86
CA THR A 71 1.50 -0.48 0.46
C THR A 71 0.41 0.06 -0.46
N SER A 72 -0.15 1.22 -0.13
CA SER A 72 -1.17 1.85 -0.98
C SER A 72 -0.58 2.30 -2.33
N LEU A 73 0.64 2.85 -2.34
CA LEU A 73 1.37 3.18 -3.56
C LEU A 73 1.66 1.94 -4.42
N ALA A 74 2.03 0.83 -3.78
CA ALA A 74 2.26 -0.46 -4.43
C ALA A 74 1.01 -0.98 -5.13
N LEU A 75 -0.18 -0.81 -4.53
CA LEU A 75 -1.44 -1.17 -5.18
C LEU A 75 -1.69 -0.32 -6.43
N VAL A 76 -1.44 1.00 -6.37
CA VAL A 76 -1.55 1.90 -7.54
C VAL A 76 -0.58 1.44 -8.64
N ALA A 77 0.66 1.16 -8.27
CA ALA A 77 1.73 0.71 -9.15
C ALA A 77 1.40 -0.60 -9.89
N ILE A 78 0.66 -1.52 -9.25
CA ILE A 78 0.19 -2.75 -9.90
C ILE A 78 -0.89 -2.44 -10.93
N VAL A 79 -1.88 -1.61 -10.59
CA VAL A 79 -3.10 -1.45 -11.39
C VAL A 79 -2.91 -0.48 -12.57
N LEU A 80 -2.10 0.57 -12.40
CA LEU A 80 -1.92 1.62 -13.42
C LEU A 80 -1.43 1.08 -14.78
N PRO A 81 -0.46 0.15 -14.87
CA PRO A 81 -0.06 -0.46 -16.13
C PRO A 81 -1.22 -1.17 -16.87
N TRP A 82 -2.17 -1.75 -16.15
CA TRP A 82 -3.34 -2.39 -16.75
C TRP A 82 -4.33 -1.39 -17.34
N LEU A 83 -4.46 -0.20 -16.75
CA LEU A 83 -5.24 0.88 -17.35
C LEU A 83 -4.61 1.33 -18.67
N VAL A 84 -3.29 1.55 -18.68
CA VAL A 84 -2.55 1.90 -19.91
C VAL A 84 -2.71 0.79 -20.96
N TYR A 85 -2.59 -0.46 -20.55
CA TYR A 85 -2.81 -1.61 -21.42
C TYR A 85 -4.23 -1.61 -22.03
N ALA A 86 -5.27 -1.36 -21.23
CA ALA A 86 -6.64 -1.29 -21.68
C ALA A 86 -6.90 -0.11 -22.65
N LEU A 87 -6.24 1.03 -22.44
CA LEU A 87 -6.30 2.18 -23.35
C LEU A 87 -5.70 1.86 -24.72
N LEU A 88 -4.57 1.15 -24.73
CA LEU A 88 -3.83 0.75 -25.94
C LEU A 88 -4.40 -0.53 -26.60
N TRP A 89 -5.40 -1.17 -26.00
CA TRP A 89 -5.98 -2.41 -26.51
C TRP A 89 -6.74 -2.19 -27.83
N GLN A 90 -6.32 -2.90 -28.88
CA GLN A 90 -6.91 -2.85 -30.23
C GLN A 90 -7.80 -4.06 -30.56
N GLY A 91 -8.13 -4.91 -29.59
CA GLY A 91 -9.02 -6.06 -29.79
C GLY A 91 -10.52 -5.70 -29.72
N ALA A 92 -11.35 -6.69 -29.41
CA ALA A 92 -12.81 -6.53 -29.41
C ALA A 92 -13.27 -5.34 -28.52
N PRO A 93 -14.22 -4.52 -28.98
CA PRO A 93 -14.65 -3.30 -28.29
C PRO A 93 -15.27 -3.59 -26.92
N TRP A 94 -15.99 -4.71 -26.79
CA TRP A 94 -16.55 -5.15 -25.51
C TRP A 94 -15.49 -5.54 -24.48
N GLY A 95 -14.49 -6.32 -24.88
CA GLY A 95 -13.36 -6.67 -24.01
C GLY A 95 -12.58 -5.44 -23.56
N ARG A 96 -12.38 -4.47 -24.47
CA ARG A 96 -11.75 -3.19 -24.13
C ARG A 96 -12.55 -2.41 -23.09
N ARG A 97 -13.87 -2.30 -23.24
CA ARG A 97 -14.75 -1.58 -22.30
C ARG A 97 -14.71 -2.20 -20.90
N ILE A 98 -14.79 -3.53 -20.81
CA ILE A 98 -14.72 -4.23 -19.52
C ILE A 98 -13.36 -4.01 -18.85
N LEU A 99 -12.27 -4.18 -19.60
CA LEU A 99 -10.91 -3.94 -19.09
C LEU A 99 -10.74 -2.49 -18.62
N LEU A 100 -11.21 -1.51 -19.39
CA LEU A 100 -11.16 -0.11 -19.01
C LEU A 100 -11.97 0.16 -17.75
N ALA A 101 -13.19 -0.38 -17.64
CA ALA A 101 -14.05 -0.17 -16.46
C ALA A 101 -13.38 -0.72 -15.19
N VAL A 102 -12.89 -1.96 -15.23
CA VAL A 102 -12.23 -2.61 -14.09
C VAL A 102 -10.93 -1.90 -13.73
N ALA A 103 -10.08 -1.59 -14.72
CA ALA A 103 -8.82 -0.90 -14.46
C ALA A 103 -9.03 0.52 -13.93
N THR A 104 -10.04 1.25 -14.44
CA THR A 104 -10.38 2.59 -13.94
C THR A 104 -10.86 2.52 -12.50
N ALA A 105 -11.78 1.61 -12.18
CA ALA A 105 -12.26 1.42 -10.81
C ALA A 105 -11.11 1.05 -9.86
N GLY A 106 -10.21 0.17 -10.30
CA GLY A 106 -9.02 -0.21 -9.53
C GLY A 106 -8.07 0.98 -9.30
N VAL A 107 -7.77 1.78 -10.33
CA VAL A 107 -6.91 2.98 -10.19
C VAL A 107 -7.56 3.99 -9.24
N VAL A 108 -8.85 4.28 -9.40
CA VAL A 108 -9.57 5.21 -8.52
C VAL A 108 -9.52 4.75 -7.06
N GLY A 109 -9.86 3.49 -6.79
CA GLY A 109 -9.84 2.94 -5.43
C GLY A 109 -8.45 2.93 -4.80
N THR A 110 -7.44 2.49 -5.54
CA THR A 110 -6.05 2.44 -5.03
C THR A 110 -5.46 3.83 -4.83
N THR A 111 -5.77 4.79 -5.71
CA THR A 111 -5.33 6.19 -5.56
C THR A 111 -5.99 6.84 -4.35
N TRP A 112 -7.29 6.58 -4.12
CA TRP A 112 -7.99 7.05 -2.93
C TRP A 112 -7.33 6.53 -1.64
N LEU A 113 -6.98 5.23 -1.58
CA LEU A 113 -6.25 4.66 -0.45
C LEU A 113 -4.86 5.29 -0.26
N ALA A 114 -4.14 5.54 -1.36
CA ALA A 114 -2.83 6.19 -1.31
C ALA A 114 -2.92 7.62 -0.78
N LEU A 115 -3.94 8.38 -1.18
CA LEU A 115 -4.19 9.73 -0.66
C LEU A 115 -4.51 9.70 0.83
N LEU A 116 -5.43 8.84 1.28
CA LEU A 116 -5.77 8.71 2.70
C LEU A 116 -4.57 8.30 3.56
N SER A 117 -3.67 7.47 3.02
CA SER A 117 -2.45 7.04 3.71
C SER A 117 -1.43 8.18 3.76
N ALA A 118 -1.28 8.95 2.67
CA ALA A 118 -0.42 10.11 2.61
C ALA A 118 -0.89 11.25 3.56
N GLU A 119 -2.19 11.51 3.61
CA GLU A 119 -2.78 12.47 4.55
C GLU A 119 -2.50 12.05 6.00
N SER A 120 -2.77 10.78 6.33
CA SER A 120 -2.49 10.22 7.66
C SER A 120 -1.02 10.30 8.03
N TYR A 121 -0.12 10.08 7.06
CA TYR A 121 1.32 10.18 7.26
C TYR A 121 1.78 11.62 7.47
N SER A 122 1.20 12.58 6.76
CA SER A 122 1.61 14.00 6.85
C SER A 122 1.03 14.75 8.04
N ALA A 123 0.01 14.19 8.68
CA ALA A 123 -0.66 14.81 9.81
C ALA A 123 0.18 14.72 11.10
N LEU A 124 -0.04 15.68 11.99
CA LEU A 124 0.57 15.68 13.32
C LEU A 124 0.13 14.43 14.10
N PRO A 125 1.09 13.62 14.61
CA PRO A 125 0.76 12.48 15.43
C PRO A 125 0.19 12.93 16.77
N ARG A 126 -0.68 12.10 17.36
CA ARG A 126 -1.24 12.32 18.68
C ARG A 126 -0.60 11.37 19.68
N GLU A 127 -0.16 11.91 20.79
CA GLU A 127 0.27 11.13 21.94
C GLU A 127 -0.95 10.72 22.78
N VAL A 128 -1.06 9.44 23.10
CA VAL A 128 -2.11 8.90 23.97
C VAL A 128 -1.47 8.01 25.01
N ALA A 129 -1.58 8.43 26.28
CA ALA A 129 -1.21 7.62 27.43
C ALA A 129 -2.39 6.75 27.86
N GLY A 130 -2.12 5.52 28.30
CA GLY A 130 -3.14 4.64 28.86
C GLY A 130 -2.56 3.35 29.42
N VAL A 131 -3.43 2.53 30.00
CA VAL A 131 -3.05 1.22 30.54
C VAL A 131 -3.58 0.13 29.62
N VAL A 132 -2.73 -0.82 29.24
CA VAL A 132 -3.13 -1.93 28.38
C VAL A 132 -4.17 -2.80 29.11
N ASP A 133 -5.28 -3.09 28.44
CA ASP A 133 -6.23 -4.10 28.90
C ASP A 133 -5.85 -5.47 28.31
N HIS A 134 -5.80 -5.56 26.98
CA HIS A 134 -5.33 -6.75 26.27
C HIS A 134 -4.85 -6.40 24.86
N VAL A 135 -4.17 -7.36 24.22
CA VAL A 135 -3.68 -7.27 22.85
C VAL A 135 -4.08 -8.54 22.13
N GLN A 136 -4.69 -8.41 20.95
CA GLN A 136 -5.15 -9.52 20.13
C GLN A 136 -4.77 -9.25 18.68
N GLY A 137 -3.86 -10.07 18.16
CA GLY A 137 -3.32 -9.88 16.82
C GLY A 137 -2.61 -8.53 16.70
N ARG A 138 -3.19 -7.62 15.92
CA ARG A 138 -2.66 -6.27 15.67
C ARG A 138 -3.50 -5.17 16.31
N THR A 139 -4.42 -5.50 17.20
CA THR A 139 -5.23 -4.49 17.88
C THR A 139 -4.84 -4.46 19.36
N ILE A 140 -4.68 -3.25 19.89
CA ILE A 140 -4.44 -2.99 21.30
C ILE A 140 -5.70 -2.36 21.92
N TRP A 141 -6.11 -2.87 23.07
CA TRP A 141 -7.18 -2.31 23.88
C TRP A 141 -6.61 -1.68 25.12
N LEU A 142 -7.09 -0.48 25.45
CA LEU A 142 -6.74 0.23 26.66
C LEU A 142 -7.88 0.14 27.68
N GLN A 143 -7.52 0.19 28.95
CA GLN A 143 -8.48 0.38 30.04
C GLN A 143 -9.24 1.69 29.80
N GLY A 144 -10.57 1.64 29.87
CA GLY A 144 -11.45 2.73 29.44
C GLY A 144 -12.12 2.50 28.08
N GLY A 145 -11.84 1.37 27.42
CA GLY A 145 -12.60 0.88 26.26
C GLY A 145 -12.14 1.42 24.90
N ALA A 146 -11.04 2.18 24.86
CA ALA A 146 -10.42 2.61 23.60
C ALA A 146 -9.66 1.45 22.94
N SER A 147 -9.73 1.36 21.62
CA SER A 147 -9.01 0.35 20.83
C SER A 147 -8.31 1.00 19.64
N TYR A 148 -7.09 0.55 19.35
CA TYR A 148 -6.29 1.08 18.25
C TYR A 148 -5.60 -0.04 17.47
N ASP A 149 -5.36 0.21 16.19
CA ASP A 149 -4.66 -0.74 15.32
C ASP A 149 -3.16 -0.47 15.33
N LEU A 150 -2.39 -1.49 15.70
CA LEU A 150 -0.94 -1.50 15.71
C LEU A 150 -0.43 -1.64 14.27
N VAL A 151 0.27 -0.63 13.80
CA VAL A 151 0.91 -0.60 12.47
C VAL A 151 2.42 -0.63 12.64
N LEU A 152 2.88 -1.49 13.55
CA LEU A 152 4.30 -1.77 13.78
C LEU A 152 4.83 -2.78 12.77
N SER A 153 6.11 -2.72 12.43
CA SER A 153 6.74 -3.82 11.71
C SER A 153 6.58 -5.15 12.47
N ASP A 154 6.58 -6.30 11.77
CA ASP A 154 6.45 -7.60 12.44
C ASP A 154 7.59 -7.89 13.40
N ALA A 155 8.77 -7.30 13.20
CA ALA A 155 9.89 -7.40 14.13
C ALA A 155 9.60 -6.61 15.41
N GLU A 156 9.15 -5.37 15.29
CA GLU A 156 8.80 -4.53 16.44
C GLU A 156 7.61 -5.10 17.21
N LEU A 157 6.55 -5.54 16.52
CA LEU A 157 5.40 -6.17 17.17
C LEU A 157 5.83 -7.42 17.95
N ARG A 158 6.66 -8.29 17.37
CA ARG A 158 7.20 -9.46 18.08
C ARG A 158 8.08 -9.09 19.27
N SER A 159 8.80 -7.98 19.19
CA SER A 159 9.60 -7.47 20.32
C SER A 159 8.75 -6.82 21.42
N ALA A 160 7.59 -6.26 21.07
CA ALA A 160 6.68 -5.59 21.98
C ALA A 160 5.76 -6.56 22.74
N LEU A 161 5.24 -7.58 22.04
CA LEU A 161 4.30 -8.56 22.60
C LEU A 161 4.71 -9.19 23.95
N PRO A 162 5.98 -9.49 24.24
CA PRO A 162 6.38 -10.07 25.52
C PRO A 162 6.08 -9.21 26.74
N TRP A 163 6.13 -7.88 26.61
CA TRP A 163 5.93 -6.94 27.70
C TRP A 163 4.60 -6.17 27.59
N LEU A 164 4.03 -6.04 26.39
CA LEU A 164 2.75 -5.39 26.13
C LEU A 164 1.57 -6.23 26.65
N ARG A 165 1.41 -6.30 27.97
CA ARG A 165 0.43 -7.14 28.68
C ARG A 165 -0.57 -6.29 29.44
N SER A 166 -1.67 -6.91 29.84
CA SER A 166 -2.68 -6.30 30.71
C SER A 166 -2.05 -5.65 31.94
N GLY A 167 -2.48 -4.44 32.26
CA GLY A 167 -2.03 -3.65 33.41
C GLY A 167 -0.76 -2.81 33.18
N ILE A 168 -0.14 -2.89 32.00
CA ILE A 168 1.08 -2.13 31.71
C ILE A 168 0.73 -0.71 31.22
N PRO A 169 1.30 0.34 31.82
CA PRO A 169 1.15 1.71 31.35
C PRO A 169 1.97 1.93 30.08
N VAL A 170 1.36 2.53 29.07
CA VAL A 170 1.95 2.75 27.75
C VAL A 170 1.64 4.13 27.21
N THR A 171 2.57 4.63 26.40
CA THR A 171 2.39 5.81 25.56
C THR A 171 2.34 5.36 24.10
N LEU A 172 1.29 5.77 23.40
CA LEU A 172 1.04 5.45 22.01
C LEU A 172 1.16 6.70 21.14
N TRP A 173 1.86 6.60 20.02
CA TRP A 173 1.82 7.61 18.96
C TRP A 173 0.86 7.18 17.86
N ILE A 174 -0.23 7.92 17.72
CA ILE A 174 -1.40 7.53 16.94
C ILE A 174 -1.62 8.52 15.80
N SER A 175 -1.86 8.00 14.61
CA SER A 175 -2.29 8.78 13.45
C SER A 175 -3.73 9.27 13.63
N PRO A 176 -4.19 10.29 12.87
CA PRO A 176 -5.58 10.74 12.92
C PRO A 176 -6.61 9.63 12.61
N ARG A 177 -6.17 8.54 11.97
CA ARG A 177 -7.01 7.39 11.60
C ARG A 177 -7.07 6.31 12.70
N GLY A 178 -6.38 6.52 13.83
CA GLY A 178 -6.35 5.55 14.92
C GLY A 178 -5.28 4.46 14.78
N HIS A 179 -4.32 4.66 13.87
CA HIS A 179 -3.23 3.71 13.65
C HIS A 179 -2.04 4.07 14.53
N VAL A 180 -1.54 3.10 15.30
CA VAL A 180 -0.43 3.26 16.23
C VAL A 180 0.87 2.93 15.50
N GLY A 181 1.69 3.96 15.28
CA GLY A 181 3.01 3.82 14.65
C GLY A 181 4.15 3.58 15.64
N ALA A 182 3.96 3.89 16.93
CA ALA A 182 4.95 3.60 17.96
C ALA A 182 4.27 3.39 19.32
N VAL A 183 4.87 2.50 20.12
CA VAL A 183 4.44 2.16 21.47
C VAL A 183 5.66 2.17 22.38
N ALA A 184 5.56 2.88 23.49
CA ALA A 184 6.58 2.92 24.52
C ALA A 184 5.95 2.55 25.88
N GLU A 185 6.74 1.90 26.73
CA GLU A 185 6.37 1.73 28.13
C GLU A 185 6.42 3.08 28.83
N ASP A 186 5.34 3.43 29.52
CA ASP A 186 5.30 4.68 30.27
C ASP A 186 5.89 4.46 31.66
N ALA A 187 7.21 4.64 31.75
CA ALA A 187 7.96 4.50 32.99
C ALA A 187 7.60 5.57 34.04
N SER A 188 6.85 6.61 33.68
CA SER A 188 6.46 7.67 34.62
C SER A 188 5.40 7.22 35.64
N VAL A 189 4.75 6.07 35.41
CA VAL A 189 3.73 5.49 36.30
C VAL A 189 4.33 4.54 37.35
N TRP A 190 5.60 4.11 37.20
CA TRP A 190 6.29 3.31 38.22
C TRP A 190 7.07 4.20 39.18
N SER A 191 6.36 4.81 40.13
CA SER A 191 6.98 5.30 41.37
C SER A 191 6.52 4.39 42.51
N PRO A 192 7.33 3.41 42.96
CA PRO A 192 7.03 2.70 44.19
C PRO A 192 7.24 3.75 45.29
N GLY A 193 6.15 4.16 45.93
CA GLY A 193 6.19 5.09 47.05
C GLY A 193 7.23 4.64 48.07
N SER A 194 8.17 5.54 48.34
CA SER A 194 9.09 5.52 49.47
C SER A 194 8.34 5.48 50.80
#